data_AF-A0ABD0MED9-F1
#
_entry.id   AF-A0ABD0MED9-F1
#
_cell.length_a   1.000
_cell.length_b   1.000
_cell.length_c   1.000
_cell.angle_alpha   90.00
_cell.angle_beta   90.00
_cell.angle_gamma   90.00
#
_symmetry.space_group_name_H-M   'P 1'
#
loop_
_entity.id
_entity.type
_entity.pdbx_description
1 polymer ?
#
loop_
_entity_poly.entity_id
_entity_poly.type
_entity_poly.pdbx_seq_one_letter_code
_entity_poly.pdbx_strand_id
1 'polypeptide(L)'
;CLQVTVKAVIGGSVVLPCSSTKDDYKLQDTDVHWRHIDSEIVYGIIKGQVSVVLQDRQYKNRVETFPDENNRGNFSIKLINLTYTHLIQIRRLYS
;
A
#
# COMPACT_ATOMS: atom_id res chain seq x y z
N CYS A 1 -0.71 -10.10 4.56
CA CYS A 1 -1.11 -8.88 5.27
C CYS A 1 -2.56 -9.08 5.63
N LEU A 2 -2.89 -8.83 6.89
CA LEU A 2 -4.26 -8.95 7.36
C LEU A 2 -5.14 -7.94 6.62
N GLN A 3 -6.35 -8.36 6.24
CA GLN A 3 -7.35 -7.43 5.75
C GLN A 3 -7.79 -6.56 6.93
N VAL A 4 -7.47 -5.27 6.88
CA VAL A 4 -7.76 -4.32 7.95
C VAL A 4 -8.68 -3.21 7.44
N THR A 5 -9.70 -2.90 8.23
CA THR A 5 -10.53 -1.71 8.02
C THR A 5 -10.00 -0.60 8.90
N VAL A 6 -9.43 0.42 8.28
CA VAL A 6 -8.98 1.61 9.01
C VAL A 6 -10.06 2.69 8.87
N LYS A 7 -10.34 3.44 9.93
CA LYS A 7 -11.25 4.60 9.88
C LYS A 7 -10.42 5.87 9.74
N ALA A 8 -10.85 6.78 8.88
CA ALA A 8 -10.15 8.04 8.66
C ALA A 8 -11.11 9.17 8.34
N VAL A 9 -10.63 10.40 8.54
CA VAL A 9 -11.40 11.63 8.31
C VAL A 9 -11.10 12.17 6.91
N ILE A 10 -12.12 12.73 6.26
CA ILE A 10 -11.98 13.41 4.96
C ILE A 10 -10.95 14.55 5.08
N GLY A 11 -10.09 14.69 4.07
CA GLY A 11 -8.96 15.62 4.06
C GLY A 11 -7.78 15.19 4.94
N GLY A 12 -7.96 14.15 5.77
CA GLY A 12 -6.93 13.62 6.65
C GLY A 12 -5.96 12.66 5.95
N SER A 13 -5.22 11.91 6.77
CA SER A 13 -4.34 10.84 6.31
C SER A 13 -4.59 9.56 7.09
N VAL A 14 -4.25 8.41 6.49
CA VAL A 14 -4.40 7.10 7.08
C VAL A 14 -3.20 6.23 6.75
N VAL A 15 -2.75 5.44 7.72
CA VAL A 15 -1.75 4.40 7.49
C VAL A 15 -2.48 3.08 7.27
N LEU A 16 -2.19 2.43 6.15
CA LEU A 16 -2.67 1.10 5.82
C LEU A 16 -1.56 0.12 6.20
N PRO A 17 -1.71 -0.61 7.33
CA PRO A 17 -0.65 -1.47 7.82
C PRO A 17 -0.51 -2.72 6.97
N CYS A 18 0.73 -3.10 6.68
CA CYS A 18 1.02 -4.34 5.97
C CYS A 18 2.41 -4.86 6.31
N SER A 19 2.49 -5.69 7.36
CA SER A 19 3.69 -6.42 7.72
C SER A 19 3.63 -7.87 7.20
N SER A 20 4.79 -8.36 6.76
CA SER A 20 5.08 -9.77 6.56
C SER A 20 5.65 -10.35 7.85
N THR A 21 5.16 -11.51 8.28
CA THR A 21 5.69 -12.23 9.45
C THR A 21 6.72 -13.29 9.05
N LYS A 22 7.17 -13.31 7.79
CA LYS A 22 8.19 -14.27 7.33
C LYS A 22 9.57 -13.78 7.74
N ASP A 23 10.30 -14.62 8.48
CA ASP A 23 11.66 -14.33 8.97
C ASP A 23 12.71 -14.29 7.83
N ASP A 24 12.53 -15.07 6.76
CA ASP A 24 13.43 -15.10 5.57
C ASP A 24 12.95 -14.19 4.42
N TYR A 25 12.60 -12.95 4.76
CA TYR A 25 12.06 -12.02 3.78
C TYR A 25 13.13 -11.47 2.83
N LYS A 26 13.15 -11.95 1.58
CA LYS A 26 13.94 -11.33 0.50
C LYS A 26 13.09 -10.30 -0.24
N LEU A 27 13.44 -9.02 -0.06
CA LEU A 27 12.82 -7.90 -0.77
C LEU A 27 12.76 -8.11 -2.28
N GLN A 28 13.83 -8.65 -2.86
CA GLN A 28 13.98 -8.84 -4.30
C GLN A 28 13.02 -9.90 -4.89
N ASP A 29 12.46 -10.75 -4.05
CA ASP A 29 11.54 -11.82 -4.47
C ASP A 29 10.09 -11.52 -4.09
N THR A 30 9.80 -10.29 -3.66
CA THR A 30 8.45 -9.93 -3.21
C THR A 30 7.83 -8.83 -4.04
N ASP A 31 6.62 -9.14 -4.47
CA ASP A 31 5.72 -8.19 -5.10
C ASP A 31 4.58 -7.82 -4.12
N VAL A 32 4.33 -6.52 -4.02
CA VAL A 32 3.30 -5.92 -3.18
C VAL A 32 2.45 -5.03 -4.05
N HIS A 33 1.19 -5.39 -4.21
CA HIS A 33 0.24 -4.59 -4.96
C HIS A 33 -0.88 -4.12 -4.05
N TRP A 34 -0.98 -2.81 -3.85
CA TRP A 34 -2.12 -2.17 -3.20
C TRP A 34 -3.17 -1.86 -4.26
N ARG A 35 -4.37 -2.44 -4.09
CA ARG A 35 -5.50 -2.21 -5.00
C ARG A 35 -6.73 -1.75 -4.25
N HIS A 36 -7.43 -0.77 -4.81
CA HIS A 36 -8.74 -0.35 -4.36
C HIS A 36 -9.80 -1.13 -5.15
N ILE A 37 -10.71 -1.83 -4.44
CA ILE A 37 -11.79 -2.65 -5.02
C ILE A 37 -11.23 -3.63 -6.10
N ASP A 38 -10.03 -4.17 -5.86
CA ASP A 38 -9.32 -5.15 -6.69
C ASP A 38 -8.99 -4.74 -8.16
N SER A 39 -9.43 -3.57 -8.62
CA SER A 39 -9.27 -3.06 -10.00
C SER A 39 -8.32 -1.86 -10.11
N GLU A 40 -8.40 -0.91 -9.18
CA GLU A 40 -7.62 0.33 -9.25
C GLU A 40 -6.27 0.17 -8.53
N ILE A 41 -5.18 0.49 -9.22
CA ILE A 41 -3.83 0.35 -8.65
C ILE A 41 -3.51 1.60 -7.82
N VAL A 42 -3.43 1.40 -6.51
CA VAL A 42 -3.07 2.44 -5.53
C VAL A 42 -1.56 2.60 -5.48
N TYR A 43 -0.82 1.49 -5.38
CA TYR A 43 0.63 1.48 -5.28
C TYR A 43 1.20 0.10 -5.57
N GLY A 44 2.36 0.03 -6.25
CA GLY A 44 3.06 -1.21 -6.54
C GLY A 44 4.48 -1.20 -5.99
N ILE A 45 4.92 -2.35 -5.47
CA ILE A 45 6.33 -2.64 -5.19
C ILE A 45 6.61 -3.96 -5.90
N ILE A 46 7.53 -3.97 -6.86
CA ILE A 46 7.90 -5.14 -7.64
C ILE A 46 9.37 -5.44 -7.35
N LYS A 47 9.66 -6.64 -6.87
CA LYS A 47 11.02 -7.04 -6.45
C LYS A 47 11.68 -6.04 -5.50
N GLY A 48 10.89 -5.49 -4.56
CA GLY A 48 11.35 -4.49 -3.60
C GLY A 48 11.54 -3.07 -4.16
N GLN A 49 11.32 -2.85 -5.46
CA GLN A 49 11.38 -1.54 -6.08
C GLN A 49 9.99 -0.94 -6.27
N VAL A 50 9.88 0.37 -6.06
CA VAL A 50 8.63 1.11 -6.27
C VAL A 50 8.23 1.07 -7.75
N SER A 51 7.01 0.62 -8.02
CA SER A 51 6.39 0.63 -9.34
C SER A 51 5.13 1.49 -9.32
N VAL A 52 5.24 2.68 -9.89
CA VAL A 52 4.13 3.64 -10.04
C VAL A 52 3.65 3.76 -11.49
N VAL A 53 4.16 2.93 -12.40
CA VAL A 53 3.89 3.01 -13.86
C VAL A 53 2.39 2.91 -14.16
N LEU A 54 1.68 2.06 -13.42
CA LEU A 54 0.24 1.83 -13.58
C LEU A 54 -0.58 2.45 -12.43
N GLN A 55 0.02 3.33 -11.62
CA GLN A 55 -0.69 3.96 -10.51
C GLN A 55 -1.83 4.82 -11.04
N ASP A 56 -3.02 4.63 -10.47
CA ASP A 56 -4.18 5.42 -10.83
C ASP A 56 -3.94 6.90 -10.49
N ARG A 57 -4.40 7.79 -11.38
CA ARG A 57 -4.22 9.24 -11.24
C ARG A 57 -4.78 9.77 -9.93
N GLN A 58 -5.83 9.15 -9.39
CA GLN A 58 -6.43 9.57 -8.13
C GLN A 58 -5.50 9.32 -6.93
N TYR A 59 -4.56 8.37 -6.99
CA TYR A 59 -3.63 8.05 -5.89
C TYR A 59 -2.23 8.66 -6.09
N LYS A 60 -1.96 9.21 -7.27
CA LYS A 60 -0.69 9.85 -7.59
C LYS A 60 -0.40 11.01 -6.61
N ASN A 61 0.84 11.08 -6.13
CA ASN A 61 1.32 12.06 -5.14
C ASN A 61 0.55 12.07 -3.80
N ARG A 62 -0.24 11.02 -3.52
CA ARG A 62 -0.99 10.88 -2.26
C ARG A 62 -0.54 9.68 -1.44
N VAL A 63 0.42 8.90 -1.92
CA VAL A 63 0.94 7.71 -1.25
C VAL A 63 2.37 7.99 -0.76
N GLU A 64 2.55 7.89 0.54
CA GLU A 64 3.86 7.86 1.20
C GLU A 64 4.18 6.41 1.61
N THR A 65 5.46 6.06 1.59
CA THR A 65 5.96 4.73 1.99
C THR A 65 7.00 4.84 3.09
N PHE A 66 7.39 3.71 3.67
CA PHE A 66 8.39 3.63 4.74
C PHE A 66 9.60 2.79 4.27
N PRO A 67 10.49 3.33 3.41
CA PRO A 67 11.59 2.55 2.82
C PRO A 67 12.50 1.86 3.84
N ASP A 68 12.75 2.51 4.99
CA ASP A 68 13.59 1.97 6.05
C ASP A 68 12.99 0.71 6.70
N GLU A 69 11.66 0.62 6.70
CA GLU A 69 10.88 -0.49 7.28
C GLU A 69 10.65 -1.63 6.27
N ASN A 70 10.85 -1.38 4.97
CA ASN A 70 10.70 -2.40 3.92
C ASN A 70 11.64 -3.60 4.15
N ASN A 71 12.87 -3.35 4.61
CA ASN A 71 13.85 -4.39 4.95
C ASN A 71 13.39 -5.30 6.10
N ARG A 72 12.46 -4.80 6.93
CA ARG A 72 11.85 -5.54 8.06
C ARG A 72 10.55 -6.22 7.68
N GLY A 73 10.24 -6.29 6.38
CA GLY A 73 9.01 -6.88 5.88
C GLY A 73 7.79 -6.00 6.06
N ASN A 74 7.94 -4.70 6.34
CA ASN A 74 6.83 -3.77 6.52
C ASN A 74 6.62 -2.93 5.26
N PHE A 75 5.52 -3.20 4.57
CA PHE A 75 5.07 -2.55 3.32
C PHE A 75 3.88 -1.65 3.54
N SER A 76 3.73 -1.14 4.77
CA SER A 76 2.68 -0.19 5.08
C SER A 76 2.80 1.03 4.16
N ILE A 77 1.66 1.61 3.82
CA ILE A 77 1.61 2.86 3.08
C ILE A 77 0.78 3.87 3.83
N LYS A 78 1.09 5.15 3.66
CA LYS A 78 0.29 6.23 4.20
C LYS A 78 -0.38 6.97 3.05
N LEU A 79 -1.71 6.97 3.07
CA LEU A 79 -2.52 7.67 2.09
C LEU A 79 -2.94 9.03 2.67
N ILE A 80 -2.66 10.10 1.95
CA ILE A 80 -2.94 11.48 2.37
C ILE A 80 -4.07 12.12 1.56
N ASN A 81 -4.63 13.21 2.11
CA ASN A 81 -5.69 14.02 1.52
C ASN A 81 -6.95 13.20 1.16
N LEU A 82 -7.49 12.41 2.08
CA LEU A 82 -8.56 11.44 1.79
C LEU A 82 -9.85 12.10 1.27
N THR A 83 -10.51 11.50 0.29
CA THR A 83 -11.77 12.00 -0.32
C THR A 83 -12.94 11.04 -0.03
N TYR A 84 -14.18 11.51 -0.21
CA TYR A 84 -15.42 10.74 0.06
C TYR A 84 -15.44 9.34 -0.59
N THR A 85 -14.77 9.17 -1.72
CA THR A 85 -14.69 7.91 -2.48
C THR A 85 -13.87 6.82 -1.79
N HIS A 86 -13.06 7.18 -0.79
CA HIS A 86 -12.19 6.24 -0.10
C HIS A 86 -12.96 5.48 1.00
N LEU A 87 -14.05 4.79 0.67
CA LEU A 87 -14.52 3.70 1.53
C LEU A 87 -13.53 2.54 1.38
N ILE A 88 -12.53 2.65 2.25
CA ILE A 88 -11.27 1.94 2.51
C ILE A 88 -11.38 0.40 2.42
N GLN A 89 -11.52 -0.12 1.20
CA GLN A 89 -11.20 -1.51 0.87
C GLN A 89 -9.99 -1.56 -0.06
N ILE A 90 -8.84 -1.11 0.47
CA ILE A 90 -7.58 -1.30 -0.24
C ILE A 90 -6.97 -2.62 0.26
N ARG A 91 -6.86 -3.58 -0.65
CA ARG A 91 -6.30 -4.91 -0.36
C ARG A 91 -4.89 -5.03 -0.92
N ARG A 92 -4.06 -5.79 -0.22
CA ARG A 92 -2.81 -6.30 -0.77
C ARG A 92 -3.08 -7.57 -1.56
N LEU A 93 -2.63 -7.60 -2.81
CA LEU A 93 -2.50 -8.84 -3.58
C LEU A 93 -1.05 -9.31 -3.52
N TYR A 94 -0.88 -10.59 -3.17
CA TYR A 94 0.39 -11.30 -3.30
C TYR A 94 0.42 -11.97 -4.68
N SER A 95 1.56 -11.84 -5.36
CA SER A 95 1.93 -12.69 -6.50
C SER A 95 3.00 -13.67 -6.05
#